data_AF-A1WGL2-F1
#
_entry.id   AF-A1WGL2-F1
#
_cell.length_a   1.000
_cell.length_b   1.000
_cell.length_c   1.000
_cell.angle_alpha   90.00
_cell.angle_beta   90.00
_cell.angle_gamma   90.00
#
_symmetry.space_group_name_H-M   'P 1'
#
loop_
_entity.id
_entity.type
_entity.pdbx_description
1 polymer ?
#
loop_
_entity_poly.entity_id
_entity_poly.type
_entity_poly.pdbx_seq_one_letter_code
_entity_poly.pdbx_strand_id
1 'polypeptide(L)'
;MTTDIDLLSTSHLYAVIAEVLDEHIRIGQLPPGLVLLEKPIAEVFQTSRAPVRRALAELESRQLIHRFDGRGFLVGPSSAAVPPIRTPFKALKLSLDAQADAALQTRASWERIYAEVERAVASCLVFGQYRIVEAELADHYRVSRTVARDVLSRLQERGLVRKNQSSHWVAGPLTAKDIRELYELRAALEPVALRGAVRQTPRETLQALCERCSASRRRPWTADMIDRIESDLHESLLLATTNDRLAESLRHIQLPLVETERFLRSLGLPIDPRIVDEHRIIYELLLLHDAVDAAAAALTNHLQAESRRSIIHLKTAAVFTEPPPLASYLARRVGY
;
A
#
# COMPACT_ATOMS: atom_id res chain seq x y z
N MET A 1 -11.65 -14.47 4.88
CA MET A 1 -10.42 -15.09 4.35
C MET A 1 -9.22 -14.13 4.31
N THR A 2 -9.41 -12.81 4.47
CA THR A 2 -8.33 -11.82 4.65
C THR A 2 -7.65 -11.88 6.02
N THR A 3 -8.33 -12.39 7.05
CA THR A 3 -7.76 -12.57 8.39
C THR A 3 -6.68 -13.64 8.43
N ASP A 4 -6.80 -14.70 7.62
CA ASP A 4 -5.88 -15.84 7.67
C ASP A 4 -4.49 -15.51 7.12
N ILE A 5 -4.35 -14.67 6.09
CA ILE A 5 -3.04 -14.36 5.50
C ILE A 5 -2.25 -13.39 6.39
N ASP A 6 -2.92 -12.39 6.97
CA ASP A 6 -2.28 -11.49 7.94
C ASP A 6 -1.99 -12.22 9.27
N LEU A 7 -2.87 -13.13 9.69
CA LEU A 7 -2.61 -14.05 10.79
C LEU A 7 -1.46 -14.99 10.47
N LEU A 8 -1.33 -15.54 9.26
CA LEU A 8 -0.23 -16.44 8.87
C LEU A 8 1.10 -15.69 8.79
N SER A 9 1.11 -14.44 8.30
CA SER A 9 2.31 -13.59 8.23
C SER A 9 2.76 -13.09 9.60
N THR A 10 1.81 -12.64 10.44
CA THR A 10 2.09 -12.33 11.85
C THR A 10 2.36 -13.59 12.66
N SER A 11 1.82 -14.74 12.25
CA SER A 11 2.02 -16.02 12.91
C SER A 11 3.43 -16.52 12.75
N HIS A 12 3.94 -16.44 11.53
CA HIS A 12 5.31 -16.80 11.26
C HIS A 12 6.29 -15.84 11.97
N LEU A 13 5.97 -14.55 12.03
CA LEU A 13 6.86 -13.56 12.61
C LEU A 13 6.95 -13.62 14.14
N TYR A 14 5.82 -13.80 14.84
CA TYR A 14 5.90 -13.99 16.30
C TYR A 14 6.70 -15.26 16.63
N ALA A 15 6.52 -16.33 15.85
CA ALA A 15 7.22 -17.60 16.07
C ALA A 15 8.73 -17.43 15.89
N VAL A 16 9.17 -16.71 14.86
CA VAL A 16 10.58 -16.39 14.64
C VAL A 16 11.14 -15.54 15.80
N ILE A 17 10.42 -14.51 16.24
CA ILE A 17 10.85 -13.68 17.38
C ILE A 17 10.94 -14.52 18.66
N ALA A 18 9.94 -15.36 18.92
CA ALA A 18 9.90 -16.24 20.09
C ALA A 18 11.08 -17.24 20.07
N GLU A 19 11.36 -17.86 18.93
CA GLU A 19 12.47 -18.82 18.79
C GLU A 19 13.83 -18.16 19.01
N VAL A 20 14.06 -16.98 18.42
CA VAL A 20 15.32 -16.24 18.64
C VAL A 20 15.46 -15.88 20.11
N LEU A 21 14.42 -15.36 20.75
CA LEU A 21 14.48 -15.01 22.17
C LEU A 21 14.70 -16.26 23.06
N ASP A 22 14.01 -17.36 22.79
CA ASP A 22 14.17 -18.65 23.49
C ASP A 22 15.61 -19.16 23.38
N GLU A 23 16.17 -19.23 22.16
CA GLU A 23 17.56 -19.64 21.95
C GLU A 23 18.53 -18.78 22.76
N HIS A 24 18.33 -17.46 22.77
CA HIS A 24 19.21 -16.54 23.50
C HIS A 24 19.05 -16.62 25.02
N ILE A 25 17.88 -17.03 25.52
CA ILE A 25 17.67 -17.39 26.93
C ILE A 25 18.43 -18.69 27.23
N ARG A 26 18.32 -19.72 26.37
CA ARG A 26 18.96 -21.03 26.56
C ARG A 26 20.49 -20.95 26.57
N ILE A 27 21.09 -20.17 25.67
CA ILE A 27 22.55 -19.96 25.63
C ILE A 27 23.06 -18.92 26.64
N GLY A 28 22.17 -18.34 27.45
CA GLY A 28 22.51 -17.41 28.53
C GLY A 28 22.88 -15.99 28.10
N GLN A 29 22.70 -15.62 26.82
CA GLN A 29 22.89 -14.25 26.34
C GLN A 29 21.79 -13.29 26.81
N LEU A 30 20.59 -13.80 27.04
CA LEU A 30 19.53 -13.15 27.80
C LEU A 30 19.53 -13.77 29.22
N PRO A 31 20.26 -13.18 30.19
CA PRO A 31 20.42 -13.79 31.49
C PRO A 31 19.13 -13.74 32.33
N PRO A 32 18.93 -14.67 33.27
CA PRO A 32 17.84 -14.62 34.24
C PRO A 32 17.77 -13.26 34.94
N GLY A 33 16.56 -12.73 35.10
CA GLY A 33 16.30 -11.40 35.66
C GLY A 33 16.38 -10.25 34.66
N LEU A 34 16.79 -10.46 33.41
CA LEU A 34 16.77 -9.39 32.40
C LEU A 34 15.34 -8.92 32.11
N VAL A 35 15.13 -7.60 32.10
CA VAL A 35 13.85 -6.97 31.76
C VAL A 35 13.66 -6.88 30.24
N LEU A 36 12.67 -7.59 29.71
CA LEU A 36 12.22 -7.55 28.32
C LEU A 36 11.07 -6.57 28.14
N LEU A 37 11.20 -5.67 27.16
CA LEU A 37 10.22 -4.65 26.82
C LEU A 37 9.84 -4.75 25.35
N GLU A 38 8.56 -4.56 25.03
CA GLU A 38 8.06 -4.64 23.64
C GLU A 38 8.79 -3.69 22.68
N LYS A 39 8.98 -2.43 23.07
CA LYS A 39 9.55 -1.40 22.19
C LYS A 39 11.01 -1.70 21.81
N PRO A 40 11.94 -1.96 22.75
CA PRO A 40 13.32 -2.33 22.41
C PRO A 40 13.42 -3.60 21.55
N ILE A 41 12.60 -4.61 21.80
CA ILE A 41 12.56 -5.84 20.98
C ILE A 41 12.07 -5.50 19.57
N ALA A 42 10.97 -4.76 19.45
CA ALA A 42 10.43 -4.32 18.16
C ALA A 42 11.46 -3.54 17.32
N GLU A 43 12.28 -2.71 17.96
CA GLU A 43 13.36 -1.96 17.29
C GLU A 43 14.47 -2.88 16.77
N VAL A 44 14.90 -3.89 17.55
CA VAL A 44 15.95 -4.84 17.13
C VAL A 44 15.46 -5.70 15.97
N PHE A 45 14.22 -6.19 16.03
CA PHE A 45 13.60 -6.99 14.98
C PHE A 45 12.93 -6.15 13.88
N GLN A 46 13.14 -4.82 13.84
CA GLN A 46 12.58 -3.88 12.85
C GLN A 46 11.10 -4.15 12.51
N THR A 47 10.27 -4.34 13.53
CA THR A 47 8.87 -4.73 13.38
C THR A 47 7.95 -3.87 14.24
N SER A 48 6.64 -3.96 14.03
CA SER A 48 5.65 -3.36 14.93
C SER A 48 5.59 -4.10 16.28
N ARG A 49 4.95 -3.50 17.29
CA ARG A 49 4.83 -4.11 18.63
C ARG A 49 3.87 -5.32 18.69
N ALA A 50 2.97 -5.47 17.71
CA ALA A 50 1.98 -6.53 17.70
C ALA A 50 2.57 -7.96 17.66
N PRO A 51 3.48 -8.31 16.72
CA PRO A 51 4.13 -9.62 16.69
C PRO A 51 5.04 -9.86 17.90
N VAL A 52 5.69 -8.82 18.42
CA VAL A 52 6.50 -8.91 19.65
C VAL A 52 5.65 -9.26 20.86
N ARG A 53 4.47 -8.64 21.01
CA ARG A 53 3.54 -8.94 22.09
C ARG A 53 3.08 -10.40 22.06
N ARG A 54 2.81 -10.93 20.86
CA ARG A 54 2.47 -12.35 20.68
C ARG A 54 3.63 -13.27 21.04
N ALA A 55 4.85 -12.94 20.61
CA ALA A 55 6.05 -13.71 20.94
C ALA A 55 6.31 -13.74 22.45
N LEU A 56 6.16 -12.60 23.14
CA LEU A 56 6.30 -12.54 24.60
C LEU A 56 5.21 -13.35 25.32
N ALA A 57 3.96 -13.32 24.83
CA ALA A 57 2.88 -14.14 25.39
C ALA A 57 3.16 -15.65 25.23
N GLU A 58 3.76 -16.06 24.10
CA GLU A 58 4.18 -17.45 23.88
C GLU A 58 5.33 -17.85 24.83
N LEU A 59 6.36 -17.03 24.97
CA LEU A 59 7.46 -17.27 25.90
C LEU A 59 6.98 -17.35 27.36
N GLU A 60 6.02 -16.51 27.74
CA GLU A 60 5.39 -16.55 29.06
C GLU A 60 4.61 -17.86 29.26
N SER A 61 3.85 -18.30 28.26
CA SER A 61 3.13 -19.58 28.31
C SER A 61 4.07 -20.78 28.45
N ARG A 62 5.28 -20.67 27.89
CA ARG A 62 6.37 -21.65 28.01
C ARG A 62 7.21 -21.49 29.29
N GLN A 63 6.84 -20.55 30.17
CA GLN A 63 7.52 -20.25 31.44
C GLN A 63 8.99 -19.82 31.30
N LEU A 64 9.38 -19.32 30.11
CA LEU A 64 10.72 -18.80 29.86
C LEU A 64 10.88 -17.36 30.36
N ILE A 65 9.76 -16.65 30.49
CA ILE A 65 9.68 -15.29 31.03
C ILE A 65 8.44 -15.16 31.93
N HIS A 66 8.40 -14.15 32.80
CA HIS A 66 7.23 -13.89 33.65
C HIS A 66 7.02 -12.39 33.91
N ARG A 67 5.81 -12.00 34.32
CA ARG A 67 5.50 -10.64 34.78
C ARG A 67 6.08 -10.38 36.17
N PHE A 68 6.46 -9.13 36.43
CA PHE A 68 6.98 -8.67 37.73
C PHE A 68 6.36 -7.32 38.11
N ASP A 69 6.68 -6.84 39.31
CA ASP A 69 6.27 -5.51 39.78
C ASP A 69 7.04 -4.41 39.03
N GLY A 70 6.56 -4.09 37.82
CA GLY A 70 7.17 -3.17 36.88
C GLY A 70 6.60 -3.30 35.46
N ARG A 71 7.24 -2.62 34.49
CA ARG A 71 6.88 -2.72 33.07
C ARG A 71 7.71 -3.80 32.39
N GLY A 72 7.04 -4.69 31.64
CA GLY A 72 7.68 -5.72 30.82
C GLY A 72 7.59 -7.11 31.42
N PHE A 73 8.58 -7.94 31.08
CA PHE A 73 8.76 -9.31 31.55
C PHE A 73 10.18 -9.52 32.07
N LEU A 74 10.36 -10.43 33.03
CA LEU A 74 11.68 -10.91 33.45
C LEU A 74 12.00 -12.24 32.77
N VAL A 75 13.25 -12.40 32.34
CA VAL A 75 13.77 -13.69 31.88
C VAL A 75 13.89 -14.67 33.04
N GLY A 76 13.44 -15.89 32.83
CA GLY A 76 13.41 -16.97 33.82
C GLY A 76 12.00 -17.28 34.32
N PRO A 77 11.82 -18.44 34.98
CA PRO A 77 10.53 -18.84 35.54
C PRO A 77 10.17 -17.97 36.74
N SER A 78 8.87 -17.83 37.02
CA SER A 78 8.38 -17.06 38.19
C SER A 78 8.84 -17.61 39.54
N SER A 79 9.34 -18.85 39.60
CA SER A 79 9.89 -19.49 40.80
C SER A 79 11.32 -19.04 41.12
N ALA A 80 12.04 -18.49 40.14
CA ALA A 80 13.38 -17.98 40.34
C ALA A 80 13.29 -16.55 40.90
N ALA A 81 13.53 -16.39 42.21
CA ALA A 81 13.57 -15.08 42.86
C ALA A 81 14.83 -14.30 42.43
N VAL A 82 14.81 -13.72 41.23
CA VAL A 82 15.94 -12.98 40.63
C VAL A 82 15.61 -11.49 40.55
N PRO A 83 16.51 -10.58 40.97
CA PRO A 83 16.27 -9.14 40.86
C PRO A 83 16.25 -8.67 39.39
N PRO A 84 15.48 -7.60 39.07
CA PRO A 84 15.35 -7.09 37.71
C PRO A 84 16.65 -6.41 37.22
N ILE A 85 17.22 -6.94 36.14
CA ILE A 85 18.39 -6.40 35.43
C ILE A 85 17.91 -5.52 34.27
N ARG A 86 18.28 -4.23 34.29
CA ARG A 86 17.91 -3.24 33.27
C ARG A 86 19.09 -2.88 32.39
N THR A 87 19.65 -3.86 31.70
CA THR A 87 20.64 -3.62 30.65
C THR A 87 19.91 -3.19 29.37
N PRO A 88 20.42 -2.21 28.60
CA PRO A 88 19.82 -1.86 27.32
C PRO A 88 19.75 -3.09 26.43
N PHE A 89 18.53 -3.48 26.00
CA PHE A 89 18.33 -4.66 25.17
C PHE A 89 19.20 -4.65 23.90
N LYS A 90 19.44 -3.46 23.32
CA LYS A 90 20.33 -3.26 22.16
C LYS A 90 21.81 -3.54 22.45
N ALA A 91 22.24 -3.50 23.71
CA ALA A 91 23.63 -3.80 24.07
C ALA A 91 23.90 -5.31 24.07
N LEU A 92 22.86 -6.14 24.13
CA LEU A 92 22.95 -7.58 23.99
C LEU A 92 22.98 -7.89 22.50
N LYS A 93 24.16 -8.30 22.00
CA LYS A 93 24.33 -8.70 20.61
C LYS A 93 23.60 -10.01 20.37
N LEU A 94 22.31 -9.95 20.05
CA LEU A 94 21.57 -11.12 19.59
C LEU A 94 22.19 -11.58 18.28
N SER A 95 22.62 -12.83 18.23
CA SER A 95 22.97 -13.51 17.00
C SER A 95 21.69 -13.88 16.27
N LEU A 96 21.32 -13.12 15.24
CA LEU A 96 20.23 -13.52 14.37
C LEU A 96 20.72 -14.69 13.52
N ASP A 97 20.10 -15.86 13.67
CA ASP A 97 20.37 -16.98 12.76
C ASP A 97 20.02 -16.58 11.32
N ALA A 98 20.68 -17.20 10.34
CA ALA A 98 20.55 -16.89 8.92
C ALA A 98 19.10 -16.85 8.41
N GLN A 99 18.17 -17.56 9.06
CA GLN A 99 16.74 -17.54 8.75
C GLN A 99 16.01 -16.27 9.23
N ALA A 100 16.34 -15.75 10.42
CA ALA A 100 15.76 -14.52 10.95
C ALA A 100 16.27 -13.29 10.19
N ASP A 101 17.56 -13.29 9.86
CA ASP A 101 18.17 -12.30 8.96
C ASP A 101 17.56 -12.36 7.55
N ALA A 102 17.35 -13.56 6.99
CA ALA A 102 16.71 -13.71 5.70
C ALA A 102 15.26 -13.19 5.69
N ALA A 103 14.48 -13.42 6.76
CA ALA A 103 13.10 -12.92 6.86
C ALA A 103 13.02 -11.39 6.95
N LEU A 104 13.92 -10.75 7.70
CA LEU A 104 14.03 -9.30 7.81
C LEU A 104 14.54 -8.65 6.51
N GLN A 105 15.54 -9.26 5.87
CA GLN A 105 16.02 -8.83 4.56
C GLN A 105 14.95 -8.99 3.46
N THR A 106 14.16 -10.06 3.52
CA THR A 106 13.02 -10.29 2.60
C THR A 106 11.99 -9.17 2.75
N ARG A 107 11.69 -8.71 3.97
CA ARG A 107 10.79 -7.58 4.23
C ARG A 107 11.29 -6.25 3.66
N ALA A 108 12.53 -5.89 3.96
CA ALA A 108 13.15 -4.68 3.42
C ALA A 108 13.35 -4.74 1.89
N SER A 109 13.31 -5.95 1.30
CA SER A 109 13.52 -6.16 -0.14
C SER A 109 12.25 -6.05 -0.95
N TRP A 110 11.11 -6.60 -0.49
CA TRP A 110 9.85 -6.46 -1.23
C TRP A 110 9.38 -5.00 -1.23
N GLU A 111 9.43 -4.29 -0.10
CA GLU A 111 9.03 -2.87 -0.02
C GLU A 111 9.79 -2.00 -1.01
N ARG A 112 11.09 -2.31 -1.19
CA ARG A 112 11.98 -1.59 -2.11
C ARG A 112 11.54 -1.65 -3.56
N ILE A 113 10.98 -2.79 -3.98
CA ILE A 113 10.63 -3.04 -5.39
C ILE A 113 9.12 -2.90 -5.64
N TYR A 114 8.32 -2.97 -4.57
CA TYR A 114 6.87 -3.07 -4.66
C TYR A 114 6.24 -1.93 -5.47
N ALA A 115 6.54 -0.68 -5.11
CA ALA A 115 5.95 0.49 -5.76
C ALA A 115 6.37 0.62 -7.24
N GLU A 116 7.51 0.06 -7.63
CA GLU A 116 7.94 0.05 -9.01
C GLU A 116 7.24 -1.04 -9.81
N VAL A 117 7.14 -2.26 -9.26
CA VAL A 117 6.40 -3.36 -9.88
C VAL A 117 4.91 -3.02 -10.02
N GLU A 118 4.31 -2.40 -8.99
CA GLU A 118 2.92 -1.97 -9.00
C GLU A 118 2.64 -1.01 -10.17
N ARG A 119 3.48 0.03 -10.33
CA ARG A 119 3.38 1.00 -11.43
C ARG A 119 3.61 0.34 -12.79
N ALA A 120 4.62 -0.52 -12.92
CA ALA A 120 4.92 -1.21 -14.17
C ALA A 120 3.77 -2.13 -14.62
N VAL A 121 3.19 -2.89 -13.68
CA VAL A 121 2.04 -3.76 -13.94
C VAL A 121 0.81 -2.94 -14.29
N ALA A 122 0.49 -1.88 -13.53
CA ALA A 122 -0.69 -1.06 -13.80
C ALA A 122 -0.61 -0.36 -15.18
N SER A 123 0.57 0.14 -15.54
CA SER A 123 0.82 0.83 -16.82
C SER A 123 0.59 -0.06 -18.05
N CYS A 124 0.81 -1.37 -17.93
CA CYS A 124 0.67 -2.27 -19.08
C CYS A 124 -0.77 -2.75 -19.31
N LEU A 125 -1.67 -2.62 -18.33
CA LEU A 125 -3.03 -3.18 -18.39
C LEU A 125 -3.85 -2.67 -19.57
N VAL A 126 -3.59 -1.44 -20.03
CA VAL A 126 -4.24 -0.79 -21.16
C VAL A 126 -3.89 -1.44 -22.51
N PHE A 127 -2.74 -2.11 -22.61
CA PHE A 127 -2.23 -2.72 -23.87
C PHE A 127 -2.56 -4.21 -24.02
N GLY A 128 -3.26 -4.80 -23.05
CA GLY A 128 -3.72 -6.18 -23.11
C GLY A 128 -3.43 -6.99 -21.84
N GLN A 129 -3.46 -8.30 -22.00
CA GLN A 129 -3.13 -9.24 -20.92
C GLN A 129 -1.64 -9.56 -20.92
N TYR A 130 -1.05 -9.58 -19.73
CA TYR A 130 0.34 -9.93 -19.52
C TYR A 130 0.45 -11.12 -18.57
N ARG A 131 1.36 -12.04 -18.88
CA ARG A 131 1.84 -13.05 -17.94
C ARG A 131 3.04 -12.47 -17.21
N ILE A 132 3.06 -12.62 -15.88
CA ILE A 132 4.19 -12.23 -15.05
C ILE A 132 5.00 -13.47 -14.68
N VAL A 133 6.29 -13.47 -15.01
CA VAL A 133 7.20 -14.59 -14.73
C VAL A 133 7.98 -14.30 -13.45
N GLU A 134 7.75 -15.08 -12.39
CA GLU A 134 8.40 -14.89 -11.07
C GLU A 134 9.93 -14.87 -11.16
N ALA A 135 10.51 -15.76 -11.98
CA ALA A 135 11.96 -15.87 -12.14
C ALA A 135 12.54 -14.61 -12.79
N GLU A 136 11.93 -14.12 -13.86
CA GLU A 136 12.38 -12.91 -14.55
C GLU A 136 12.18 -11.66 -13.70
N LEU A 137 11.11 -11.60 -12.90
CA LEU A 137 10.87 -10.51 -11.95
C LEU A 137 11.97 -10.49 -10.87
N ALA A 138 12.30 -11.67 -10.34
CA ALA A 138 13.36 -11.83 -9.36
C ALA A 138 14.73 -11.41 -9.92
N ASP A 139 15.04 -11.83 -11.14
CA ASP A 139 16.30 -11.50 -11.82
C ASP A 139 16.39 -10.00 -12.15
N HIS A 140 15.30 -9.39 -12.63
CA HIS A 140 15.23 -7.97 -12.98
C HIS A 140 15.55 -7.07 -11.78
N TYR A 141 14.96 -7.37 -10.62
CA TYR A 141 15.15 -6.60 -9.39
C TYR A 141 16.28 -7.11 -8.50
N ARG A 142 17.00 -8.17 -8.92
CA ARG A 142 18.06 -8.84 -8.14
C ARG A 142 17.60 -9.24 -6.74
N VAL A 143 16.42 -9.82 -6.66
CA VAL A 143 15.81 -10.34 -5.42
C VAL A 143 15.60 -11.86 -5.51
N SER A 144 15.26 -12.51 -4.40
CA SER A 144 14.90 -13.92 -4.42
C SER A 144 13.52 -14.13 -5.07
N ARG A 145 13.27 -15.35 -5.59
CA ARG A 145 11.93 -15.72 -6.09
C ARG A 145 10.85 -15.63 -5.02
N THR A 146 11.21 -15.82 -3.74
CA THR A 146 10.29 -15.65 -2.60
C THR A 146 9.86 -14.18 -2.49
N VAL A 147 10.78 -13.23 -2.56
CA VAL A 147 10.46 -11.78 -2.56
C VAL A 147 9.57 -11.43 -3.75
N ALA A 148 9.90 -11.92 -4.95
CA ALA A 148 9.10 -11.68 -6.15
C ALA A 148 7.66 -12.23 -5.99
N ARG A 149 7.51 -13.44 -5.44
CA ARG A 149 6.20 -14.04 -5.16
C ARG A 149 5.42 -13.26 -4.09
N ASP A 150 6.09 -12.76 -3.07
CA ASP A 150 5.46 -11.94 -2.03
C ASP A 150 4.90 -10.64 -2.61
N VAL A 151 5.67 -9.97 -3.50
CA VAL A 151 5.19 -8.79 -4.23
C VAL A 151 3.95 -9.12 -5.06
N LEU A 152 3.99 -10.20 -5.85
CA LEU A 152 2.85 -10.60 -6.68
C LEU A 152 1.62 -11.00 -5.87
N SER A 153 1.81 -11.65 -4.72
CA SER A 153 0.72 -12.01 -3.82
C SER A 153 0.04 -10.76 -3.25
N ARG A 154 0.82 -9.75 -2.86
CA ARG A 154 0.30 -8.44 -2.43
C ARG A 154 -0.40 -7.71 -3.57
N LEU A 155 0.14 -7.74 -4.79
CA LEU A 155 -0.55 -7.15 -5.96
C LEU A 155 -1.87 -7.87 -6.28
N GLN A 156 -1.97 -9.17 -5.98
CA GLN A 156 -3.21 -9.92 -6.11
C GLN A 156 -4.24 -9.53 -5.07
N GLU A 157 -3.81 -9.30 -3.82
CA GLU A 157 -4.69 -8.75 -2.78
C GLU A 157 -5.28 -7.39 -3.18
N ARG A 158 -4.53 -6.60 -3.97
CA ARG A 158 -4.98 -5.33 -4.54
C ARG A 158 -5.73 -5.46 -5.86
N GLY A 159 -5.93 -6.67 -6.37
CA GLY A 159 -6.67 -6.92 -7.62
C GLY A 159 -5.94 -6.56 -8.91
N LEU A 160 -4.65 -6.16 -8.87
CA LEU A 160 -3.88 -5.82 -10.07
C LEU A 160 -3.43 -7.05 -10.86
N VAL A 161 -3.18 -8.16 -10.16
CA VAL A 161 -2.78 -9.43 -10.74
C VAL A 161 -3.65 -10.55 -10.20
N ARG A 162 -3.67 -11.68 -10.89
CA ARG A 162 -4.37 -12.89 -10.45
C ARG A 162 -3.63 -14.13 -10.92
N LYS A 163 -3.92 -15.28 -10.31
CA LYS A 163 -3.55 -16.57 -10.90
C LYS A 163 -4.61 -17.05 -11.87
N ASN A 164 -4.19 -17.51 -13.05
CA ASN A 164 -5.07 -18.21 -13.99
C ASN A 164 -5.22 -19.71 -13.62
N GLN A 165 -5.99 -20.46 -14.40
CA GLN A 165 -6.23 -21.91 -14.17
C GLN A 165 -4.94 -22.75 -14.17
N SER A 166 -3.92 -22.31 -14.92
CA SER A 166 -2.60 -22.95 -14.96
C SER A 166 -1.65 -22.43 -13.87
N SER A 167 -2.17 -21.74 -12.84
CA SER A 167 -1.40 -21.16 -11.73
C SER A 167 -0.34 -20.14 -12.14
N HIS A 168 -0.47 -19.52 -13.31
CA HIS A 168 0.39 -18.42 -13.76
C HIS A 168 -0.15 -17.07 -13.31
N TRP A 169 0.75 -16.19 -12.87
CA TRP A 169 0.42 -14.80 -12.61
C TRP A 169 0.08 -14.09 -13.92
N VAL A 170 -1.07 -13.44 -13.92
CA VAL A 170 -1.57 -12.66 -15.05
C VAL A 170 -2.09 -11.31 -14.58
N ALA A 171 -1.83 -10.28 -15.38
CA ALA A 171 -2.31 -8.93 -15.20
C ALA A 171 -3.18 -8.53 -16.40
N GLY A 172 -4.28 -7.83 -16.13
CA GLY A 172 -5.14 -7.28 -17.17
C GLY A 172 -5.86 -8.30 -18.06
N PRO A 173 -6.46 -7.83 -19.17
CA PRO A 173 -6.46 -6.42 -19.61
C PRO A 173 -7.35 -5.54 -18.72
N LEU A 174 -7.10 -4.23 -18.69
CA LEU A 174 -8.06 -3.25 -18.19
C LEU A 174 -9.02 -2.89 -19.33
N THR A 175 -10.23 -3.41 -19.28
CA THR A 175 -11.23 -3.21 -20.34
C THR A 175 -12.07 -1.96 -20.10
N ALA A 176 -12.77 -1.48 -21.13
CA ALA A 176 -13.74 -0.40 -20.98
C ALA A 176 -14.88 -0.76 -20.01
N LYS A 177 -15.18 -2.06 -19.84
CA LYS A 177 -16.14 -2.52 -18.84
C LYS A 177 -15.56 -2.36 -17.43
N ASP A 178 -14.33 -2.82 -17.21
CA ASP A 178 -13.66 -2.71 -15.90
C ASP A 178 -13.52 -1.23 -15.48
N ILE A 179 -13.18 -0.34 -16.42
CA ILE A 179 -13.13 1.10 -16.17
C ILE A 179 -14.50 1.61 -15.68
N ARG A 180 -15.60 1.27 -16.35
CA ARG A 180 -16.94 1.69 -15.91
C ARG A 180 -17.26 1.19 -14.51
N GLU A 181 -17.03 -0.10 -14.24
CA GLU A 181 -17.32 -0.71 -12.94
C GLU A 181 -16.49 -0.06 -11.81
N LEU A 182 -15.21 0.24 -12.06
CA LEU A 182 -14.37 0.93 -11.08
C LEU A 182 -14.83 2.38 -10.84
N TYR A 183 -15.21 3.12 -11.88
CA TYR A 183 -15.76 4.48 -11.72
C TYR A 183 -17.14 4.48 -11.04
N GLU A 184 -17.97 3.45 -11.24
CA GLU A 184 -19.24 3.28 -10.50
C GLU A 184 -18.97 3.12 -9.00
N LEU A 185 -17.96 2.31 -8.63
CA LEU A 185 -17.52 2.18 -7.24
C LEU A 185 -16.97 3.50 -6.68
N ARG A 186 -16.12 4.21 -7.44
CA ARG A 186 -15.65 5.55 -7.04
C ARG A 186 -16.81 6.51 -6.81
N ALA A 187 -17.77 6.58 -7.74
CA ALA A 187 -18.93 7.45 -7.64
C ALA A 187 -19.84 7.11 -6.44
N ALA A 188 -19.89 5.85 -6.01
CA ALA A 188 -20.61 5.43 -4.81
C ALA A 188 -19.88 5.78 -3.50
N LEU A 189 -18.54 5.71 -3.50
CA LEU A 189 -17.72 5.74 -2.28
C LEU A 189 -17.01 7.07 -2.02
N GLU A 190 -16.48 7.72 -3.05
CA GLU A 190 -15.72 8.97 -2.91
C GLU A 190 -16.54 10.14 -2.35
N PRO A 191 -17.82 10.33 -2.73
CA PRO A 191 -18.66 11.35 -2.09
C PRO A 191 -18.87 11.11 -0.59
N VAL A 192 -18.85 9.86 -0.13
CA VAL A 192 -18.92 9.53 1.30
C VAL A 192 -17.58 9.88 1.98
N ALA A 193 -16.46 9.54 1.33
CA ALA A 193 -15.13 9.89 1.82
C ALA A 193 -14.94 11.40 1.95
N LEU A 194 -15.39 12.18 0.95
CA LEU A 194 -15.34 13.64 0.94
C LEU A 194 -16.04 14.25 2.15
N ARG A 195 -17.27 13.80 2.45
CA ARG A 195 -18.04 14.25 3.62
C ARG A 195 -17.34 13.98 4.94
N GLY A 196 -16.58 12.88 5.02
CA GLY A 196 -15.78 12.54 6.20
C GLY A 196 -14.52 13.40 6.31
N ALA A 197 -13.77 13.51 5.21
CA ALA A 197 -12.49 14.21 5.16
C ALA A 197 -12.63 15.72 5.39
N VAL A 198 -13.62 16.35 4.77
CA VAL A 198 -13.77 17.82 4.82
C VAL A 198 -13.97 18.33 6.25
N ARG A 199 -14.59 17.54 7.13
CA ARG A 199 -14.82 17.90 8.55
C ARG A 199 -13.53 18.13 9.33
N GLN A 200 -12.44 17.51 8.90
CA GLN A 200 -11.12 17.62 9.54
C GLN A 200 -10.14 18.44 8.69
N THR A 201 -10.55 18.89 7.52
CA THR A 201 -9.69 19.64 6.61
C THR A 201 -9.73 21.12 6.98
N PRO A 202 -8.58 21.75 7.32
CA PRO A 202 -8.52 23.18 7.57
C PRO A 202 -9.02 23.98 6.35
N ARG A 203 -9.72 25.08 6.61
CA ARG A 203 -10.26 25.94 5.55
C ARG A 203 -9.14 26.49 4.66
N GLU A 204 -8.00 26.80 5.25
CA GLU A 204 -6.79 27.29 4.58
C GLU A 204 -6.25 26.27 3.57
N THR A 205 -6.33 24.97 3.90
CA THR A 205 -5.96 23.90 2.99
C THR A 205 -6.88 23.88 1.77
N LEU A 206 -8.20 23.97 1.97
CA LEU A 206 -9.16 24.02 0.86
C LEU A 206 -8.98 25.26 -0.02
N GLN A 207 -8.65 26.41 0.59
CA GLN A 207 -8.32 27.64 -0.15
C GLN A 207 -7.09 27.45 -1.02
N ALA A 208 -6.01 26.88 -0.48
CA ALA A 208 -4.78 26.62 -1.24
C ALA A 208 -5.01 25.64 -2.43
N LEU A 209 -5.85 24.62 -2.24
CA LEU A 209 -6.23 23.70 -3.31
C LEU A 209 -7.06 24.40 -4.42
N CYS A 210 -8.02 25.23 -4.03
CA CYS A 210 -8.83 26.03 -4.96
C CYS A 210 -7.97 27.03 -5.76
N GLU A 211 -7.06 27.74 -5.08
CA GLU A 211 -6.13 28.68 -5.70
C GLU A 211 -5.22 28.00 -6.71
N ARG A 212 -4.74 26.78 -6.41
CA ARG A 212 -3.92 25.98 -7.33
C ARG A 212 -4.65 25.67 -8.64
N CYS A 213 -5.93 25.30 -8.56
CA CYS A 213 -6.77 25.08 -9.74
C CYS A 213 -7.01 26.40 -10.52
N SER A 214 -7.04 27.53 -9.81
CA SER A 214 -7.24 28.86 -10.39
C SER A 214 -5.98 29.48 -11.00
N ALA A 215 -4.80 28.94 -10.68
CA ALA A 215 -3.49 29.54 -10.99
C ALA A 215 -3.09 29.50 -12.49
N SER A 216 -3.95 29.04 -13.41
CA SER A 216 -3.56 28.87 -14.83
C SER A 216 -4.05 29.93 -15.81
N ARG A 217 -4.53 31.10 -15.37
CA ARG A 217 -4.84 32.19 -16.34
C ARG A 217 -3.63 32.71 -17.14
N ARG A 218 -2.41 32.22 -16.88
CA ARG A 218 -1.15 32.70 -17.47
C ARG A 218 -0.27 31.64 -18.16
N ARG A 219 -0.58 30.35 -18.07
CA ARG A 219 0.22 29.29 -18.74
C ARG A 219 -0.62 28.04 -19.06
N PRO A 220 -0.28 27.29 -20.13
CA PRO A 220 -0.92 26.00 -20.41
C PRO A 220 -0.74 24.99 -19.28
N TRP A 221 -1.70 24.09 -19.11
CA TRP A 221 -1.60 22.95 -18.18
C TRP A 221 -0.62 21.91 -18.72
N THR A 222 0.29 21.43 -17.86
CA THR A 222 1.19 20.30 -18.15
C THR A 222 0.67 19.01 -17.51
N ALA A 223 1.14 17.85 -17.96
CA ALA A 223 0.79 16.55 -17.37
C ALA A 223 1.04 16.52 -15.85
N ASP A 224 2.24 16.94 -15.41
CA ASP A 224 2.59 17.00 -13.98
C ASP A 224 1.71 17.94 -13.15
N MET A 225 1.15 18.98 -13.77
CA MET A 225 0.24 19.89 -13.07
C MET A 225 -1.13 19.23 -12.88
N ILE A 226 -1.61 18.48 -13.88
CA ILE A 226 -2.86 17.74 -13.81
C ILE A 226 -2.74 16.57 -12.84
N ASP A 227 -1.67 15.79 -12.90
CA ASP A 227 -1.43 14.69 -11.97
C ASP A 227 -1.39 15.17 -10.51
N ARG A 228 -0.88 16.38 -10.28
CA ARG A 228 -0.93 17.02 -8.96
C ARG A 228 -2.36 17.38 -8.55
N ILE A 229 -3.16 17.96 -9.43
CA ILE A 229 -4.57 18.30 -9.16
C ILE A 229 -5.39 17.04 -8.84
N GLU A 230 -5.21 15.98 -9.64
CA GLU A 230 -5.84 14.67 -9.40
C GLU A 230 -5.45 14.09 -8.04
N SER A 231 -4.15 14.08 -7.71
CA SER A 231 -3.64 13.57 -6.44
C SER A 231 -4.08 14.43 -5.24
N ASP A 232 -4.16 15.75 -5.40
CA ASP A 232 -4.63 16.66 -4.35
C ASP A 232 -6.08 16.33 -3.93
N LEU A 233 -6.97 16.05 -4.89
CA LEU A 233 -8.36 15.66 -4.60
C LEU A 233 -8.44 14.20 -4.15
N HIS A 234 -8.09 13.26 -5.03
CA HIS A 234 -8.44 11.86 -4.86
C HIS A 234 -7.58 11.13 -3.84
N GLU A 235 -6.33 11.55 -3.65
CA GLU A 235 -5.42 10.93 -2.68
C GLU A 235 -5.30 11.77 -1.41
N SER A 236 -4.96 13.04 -1.52
CA SER A 236 -4.63 13.88 -0.36
C SER A 236 -5.86 14.27 0.44
N LEU A 237 -6.93 14.72 -0.22
CA LEU A 237 -8.17 15.10 0.45
C LEU A 237 -9.04 13.89 0.78
N LEU A 238 -9.43 13.08 -0.20
CA LEU A 238 -10.40 12.01 0.03
C LEU A 238 -9.89 10.90 0.95
N LEU A 239 -8.62 10.51 0.87
CA LEU A 239 -8.05 9.44 1.71
C LEU A 239 -7.70 9.92 3.12
N ALA A 240 -7.81 11.22 3.40
CA ALA A 240 -7.79 11.77 4.76
C ALA A 240 -9.15 11.65 5.47
N THR A 241 -10.08 10.87 4.91
CA THR A 241 -11.34 10.52 5.57
C THR A 241 -11.10 9.77 6.88
N THR A 242 -12.00 9.94 7.86
CA THR A 242 -11.90 9.30 9.18
C THR A 242 -12.17 7.81 9.17
N ASN A 243 -12.65 7.27 8.04
CA ASN A 243 -12.95 5.86 7.90
C ASN A 243 -11.79 5.15 7.19
N ASP A 244 -10.87 4.58 7.98
CA ASP A 244 -9.67 3.90 7.48
C ASP A 244 -10.01 2.78 6.49
N ARG A 245 -11.12 2.05 6.71
CA ARG A 245 -11.56 0.96 5.82
C ARG A 245 -12.04 1.48 4.47
N LEU A 246 -12.70 2.65 4.47
CA LEU A 246 -13.09 3.34 3.24
C LEU A 246 -11.87 3.85 2.49
N ALA A 247 -10.92 4.49 3.20
CA ALA A 247 -9.68 4.97 2.61
C ALA A 247 -8.87 3.82 1.96
N GLU A 248 -8.73 2.69 2.66
CA GLU A 248 -8.08 1.49 2.13
C GLU A 248 -8.79 0.96 0.87
N SER A 249 -10.12 0.83 0.92
CA SER A 249 -10.91 0.40 -0.23
C SER A 249 -10.75 1.33 -1.45
N LEU A 250 -10.76 2.65 -1.22
CA LEU A 250 -10.57 3.64 -2.28
C LEU A 250 -9.18 3.55 -2.92
N ARG A 251 -8.10 3.34 -2.13
CA ARG A 251 -6.76 3.13 -2.68
C ARG A 251 -6.73 1.97 -3.67
N HIS A 252 -7.38 0.86 -3.35
CA HIS A 252 -7.44 -0.30 -4.24
C HIS A 252 -8.21 -0.02 -5.53
N ILE A 253 -9.33 0.70 -5.44
CA ILE A 253 -10.17 1.03 -6.60
C ILE A 253 -9.48 2.05 -7.53
N GLN A 254 -8.80 3.04 -6.95
CA GLN A 254 -8.16 4.14 -7.69
C GLN A 254 -6.90 3.70 -8.43
N LEU A 255 -6.08 2.82 -7.81
CA LEU A 255 -4.76 2.44 -8.29
C LEU A 255 -4.68 2.06 -9.79
N PRO A 256 -5.48 1.11 -10.32
CA PRO A 256 -5.39 0.75 -11.73
C PRO A 256 -5.76 1.91 -12.67
N LEU A 257 -6.67 2.80 -12.25
CA LEU A 257 -7.11 3.94 -13.06
C LEU A 257 -6.06 5.05 -13.05
N VAL A 258 -5.57 5.44 -11.86
CA VAL A 258 -4.62 6.53 -11.68
C VAL A 258 -3.31 6.25 -12.40
N GLU A 259 -2.74 5.05 -12.22
CA GLU A 259 -1.47 4.70 -12.85
C GLU A 259 -1.61 4.52 -14.37
N THR A 260 -2.74 3.99 -14.85
CA THR A 260 -3.01 3.92 -16.30
C THR A 260 -3.10 5.33 -16.90
N GLU A 261 -3.86 6.24 -16.30
CA GLU A 261 -4.02 7.59 -16.80
C GLU A 261 -2.72 8.40 -16.75
N ARG A 262 -1.95 8.29 -15.65
CA ARG A 262 -0.61 8.89 -15.55
C ARG A 262 0.32 8.37 -16.65
N PHE A 263 0.32 7.06 -16.87
CA PHE A 263 1.11 6.44 -17.92
C PHE A 263 0.72 6.94 -19.31
N LEU A 264 -0.57 6.97 -19.63
CA LEU A 264 -1.06 7.47 -20.91
C LEU A 264 -0.72 8.95 -21.12
N ARG A 265 -0.85 9.80 -20.09
CA ARG A 265 -0.40 11.20 -20.15
C ARG A 265 1.11 11.31 -20.41
N SER A 266 1.93 10.42 -19.83
CA SER A 266 3.38 10.39 -20.07
C SER A 266 3.74 10.04 -21.53
N LEU A 267 2.86 9.33 -22.23
CA LEU A 267 2.97 9.07 -23.67
C LEU A 267 2.49 10.23 -24.55
N GLY A 268 2.10 11.35 -23.95
CA GLY A 268 1.65 12.54 -24.67
C GLY A 268 0.19 12.48 -25.13
N LEU A 269 -0.64 11.61 -24.54
CA LEU A 269 -2.08 11.66 -24.81
C LEU A 269 -2.68 13.01 -24.36
N PRO A 270 -3.66 13.54 -25.11
CA PRO A 270 -4.20 14.86 -24.87
C PRO A 270 -4.87 14.96 -23.50
N ILE A 271 -4.68 16.11 -22.86
CA ILE A 271 -5.29 16.44 -21.56
C ILE A 271 -6.56 17.25 -21.83
N ASP A 272 -7.68 16.85 -21.21
CA ASP A 272 -8.88 17.68 -21.19
C ASP A 272 -8.77 18.75 -20.09
N PRO A 273 -8.60 20.04 -20.43
CA PRO A 273 -8.42 21.09 -19.43
C PRO A 273 -9.65 21.29 -18.54
N ARG A 274 -10.84 20.81 -18.94
CA ARG A 274 -12.07 20.89 -18.13
C ARG A 274 -11.93 20.20 -16.78
N ILE A 275 -11.04 19.22 -16.67
CA ILE A 275 -10.78 18.50 -15.42
C ILE A 275 -10.42 19.45 -14.27
N VAL A 276 -9.72 20.55 -14.58
CA VAL A 276 -9.32 21.53 -13.56
C VAL A 276 -10.49 22.41 -13.13
N ASP A 277 -11.37 22.77 -14.05
CA ASP A 277 -12.59 23.51 -13.72
C ASP A 277 -13.53 22.66 -12.85
N GLU A 278 -13.63 21.35 -13.13
CA GLU A 278 -14.40 20.41 -12.32
C GLU A 278 -13.85 20.34 -10.88
N HIS A 279 -12.53 20.22 -10.71
CA HIS A 279 -11.88 20.24 -9.39
C HIS A 279 -12.09 21.59 -8.66
N ARG A 280 -11.92 22.70 -9.37
CA ARG A 280 -12.14 24.06 -8.83
C ARG A 280 -13.56 24.21 -8.29
N ILE A 281 -14.58 23.78 -9.04
CA ILE A 281 -15.98 23.83 -8.61
C ILE A 281 -16.19 23.05 -7.31
N ILE A 282 -15.60 21.87 -7.19
CA ILE A 282 -15.68 21.06 -5.96
C ILE A 282 -15.10 21.85 -4.78
N TYR A 283 -13.90 22.40 -4.90
CA TYR A 283 -13.28 23.18 -3.82
C TYR A 283 -14.04 24.47 -3.49
N GLU A 284 -14.55 25.20 -4.50
CA GLU A 284 -15.40 26.38 -4.31
C GLU A 284 -16.65 26.04 -3.49
N LEU A 285 -17.31 24.92 -3.80
CA LEU A 285 -18.47 24.44 -3.04
C LEU A 285 -18.09 24.06 -1.60
N LEU A 286 -16.94 23.41 -1.38
CA LEU A 286 -16.46 23.09 -0.02
C LEU A 286 -16.12 24.34 0.82
N LEU A 287 -15.85 25.48 0.17
CA LEU A 287 -15.57 26.75 0.85
C LEU A 287 -16.85 27.53 1.20
N LEU A 288 -18.00 27.17 0.64
CA LEU A 288 -19.30 27.76 0.96
C LEU A 288 -19.90 27.10 2.21
N HIS A 289 -20.72 27.85 2.94
CA HIS A 289 -21.46 27.33 4.09
C HIS A 289 -22.52 26.32 3.63
N ASP A 290 -22.65 25.19 4.33
CA ASP A 290 -23.65 24.12 4.09
C ASP A 290 -23.71 23.55 2.66
N ALA A 291 -22.61 23.61 1.89
CA ALA A 291 -22.56 23.18 0.49
C ALA A 291 -21.82 21.85 0.26
N VAL A 292 -21.53 21.08 1.32
CA VAL A 292 -20.80 19.81 1.22
C VAL A 292 -21.53 18.78 0.35
N ASP A 293 -22.86 18.70 0.42
CA ASP A 293 -23.63 17.79 -0.43
C ASP A 293 -23.63 18.22 -1.90
N ALA A 294 -23.59 19.52 -2.18
CA ALA A 294 -23.40 20.02 -3.54
C ALA A 294 -22.01 19.66 -4.06
N ALA A 295 -20.96 19.80 -3.23
CA ALA A 295 -19.60 19.38 -3.59
C ALA A 295 -19.52 17.86 -3.85
N ALA A 296 -20.21 17.06 -3.04
CA ALA A 296 -20.30 15.61 -3.21
C ALA A 296 -21.02 15.22 -4.53
N ALA A 297 -22.07 15.95 -4.91
CA ALA A 297 -22.73 15.78 -6.20
C ALA A 297 -21.82 16.23 -7.37
N ALA A 298 -21.09 17.34 -7.22
CA ALA A 298 -20.12 17.80 -8.22
C ALA A 298 -18.99 16.77 -8.42
N LEU A 299 -18.49 16.16 -7.35
CA LEU A 299 -17.52 15.05 -7.41
C LEU A 299 -18.10 13.84 -8.15
N THR A 300 -19.36 13.49 -7.91
CA THR A 300 -20.02 12.40 -8.64
C THR A 300 -20.08 12.67 -10.14
N ASN A 301 -20.42 13.91 -10.54
CA ASN A 301 -20.45 14.32 -11.95
C ASN A 301 -19.06 14.30 -12.58
N HIS A 302 -18.04 14.77 -11.85
CA HIS A 302 -16.64 14.72 -12.26
C HIS A 302 -16.20 13.27 -12.55
N LEU A 303 -16.46 12.33 -11.65
CA LEU A 303 -16.12 10.92 -11.82
C LEU A 303 -16.82 10.28 -13.04
N GLN A 304 -18.07 10.64 -13.31
CA GLN A 304 -18.79 10.20 -14.51
C GLN A 304 -18.21 10.77 -15.80
N ALA A 305 -17.71 12.01 -15.76
CA ALA A 305 -17.04 12.63 -16.90
C ALA A 305 -15.63 12.03 -17.12
N GLU A 306 -14.89 11.79 -16.03
CA GLU A 306 -13.58 11.14 -16.02
C GLU A 306 -13.68 9.73 -16.59
N SER A 307 -14.67 8.93 -16.19
CA SER A 307 -14.95 7.60 -16.77
C SER A 307 -15.06 7.62 -18.29
N ARG A 308 -15.79 8.60 -18.85
CA ARG A 308 -15.95 8.74 -20.31
C ARG A 308 -14.62 9.10 -20.98
N ARG A 309 -13.84 10.00 -20.38
CA ARG A 309 -12.51 10.40 -20.88
C ARG A 309 -11.53 9.22 -20.86
N SER A 310 -11.46 8.47 -19.77
CA SER A 310 -10.57 7.32 -19.62
C SER A 310 -10.90 6.21 -20.64
N ILE A 311 -12.19 6.00 -20.97
CA ILE A 311 -12.59 5.07 -22.05
C ILE A 311 -12.14 5.57 -23.43
N ILE A 312 -12.16 6.88 -23.68
CA ILE A 312 -11.65 7.47 -24.93
C ILE A 312 -10.13 7.31 -25.00
N HIS A 313 -9.42 7.54 -23.89
CA HIS A 313 -7.97 7.32 -23.80
C HIS A 313 -7.62 5.85 -24.05
N LEU A 314 -8.34 4.90 -23.46
CA LEU A 314 -8.18 3.46 -23.74
C LEU A 314 -8.34 3.14 -25.23
N LYS A 315 -9.36 3.70 -25.89
CA LYS A 315 -9.57 3.51 -27.34
C LYS A 315 -8.44 4.12 -28.17
N THR A 316 -7.94 5.28 -27.76
CA THR A 316 -6.81 5.95 -28.41
C THR A 316 -5.54 5.13 -28.22
N ALA A 317 -5.33 4.60 -27.02
CA ALA A 317 -4.18 3.76 -26.69
C ALA A 317 -4.17 2.45 -27.48
N ALA A 318 -5.34 1.89 -27.78
CA ALA A 318 -5.47 0.69 -28.61
C ALA A 318 -4.99 0.89 -30.07
N VAL A 319 -4.80 2.14 -30.52
CA VAL A 319 -4.21 2.44 -31.84
C VAL A 319 -2.69 2.22 -31.84
N PHE A 320 -2.03 2.28 -30.68
CA PHE A 320 -0.61 1.92 -30.58
C PHE A 320 -0.47 0.40 -30.75
N THR A 321 0.14 -0.02 -31.86
CA THR A 321 0.32 -1.43 -32.24
C THR A 321 1.26 -2.17 -31.30
N GLU A 322 2.26 -1.48 -30.77
CA GLU A 322 3.23 -2.02 -29.81
C GLU A 322 3.21 -1.22 -28.51
N PRO A 323 3.11 -1.88 -27.35
CA PRO A 323 3.34 -1.19 -26.09
C PRO A 323 4.78 -0.66 -26.09
N PRO A 324 5.06 0.48 -25.43
CA PRO A 324 6.43 0.90 -25.16
C PRO A 324 7.21 -0.23 -24.46
N PRO A 325 8.56 -0.25 -24.56
CA PRO A 325 9.37 -1.34 -24.02
C PRO A 325 9.05 -1.56 -22.53
N LEU A 326 8.39 -2.70 -22.24
CA LEU A 326 8.04 -3.11 -20.90
C LEU A 326 9.18 -3.92 -20.29
N ALA A 327 9.19 -4.01 -18.95
CA ALA A 327 10.13 -4.85 -18.25
C ALA A 327 10.00 -6.32 -18.71
N SER A 328 11.13 -7.02 -18.79
CA SER A 328 11.21 -8.37 -19.37
C SER A 328 10.26 -9.38 -18.72
N TYR A 329 9.97 -9.22 -17.42
CA TYR A 329 9.07 -10.06 -16.66
C TYR A 329 7.58 -9.93 -17.05
N LEU A 330 7.22 -8.98 -17.91
CA LEU A 330 5.88 -8.75 -18.46
C LEU A 330 5.76 -9.35 -19.86
N ALA A 331 5.49 -10.66 -19.93
CA ALA A 331 5.29 -11.35 -21.19
C ALA A 331 3.88 -11.10 -21.75
N ARG A 332 3.76 -10.31 -22.83
CA ARG A 332 2.46 -10.04 -23.49
C ARG A 332 1.84 -11.35 -23.97
N ARG A 333 0.58 -11.58 -23.63
CA ARG A 333 -0.21 -12.66 -24.23
C ARG A 333 -0.93 -12.11 -25.45
N VAL A 334 -0.38 -12.37 -26.64
CA VAL A 334 -1.12 -12.20 -27.89
C VAL A 334 -2.20 -13.30 -27.91
N GLY A 335 -3.46 -12.92 -28.12
CA GLY A 335 -4.62 -13.81 -27.97
C GLY A 335 -4.51 -15.07 -28.84
N TYR A 336 -5.08 -16.16 -28.30
CA TYR A 336 -5.49 -17.35 -29.06
C TYR A 336 -6.86 -17.12 -29.69
#